data_AF-A0A4Q5QHU2-F1
#
_entry.id   AF-A0A4Q5QHU2-F1
#
_cell.length_a   1.000
_cell.length_b   1.000
_cell.length_c   1.000
_cell.angle_alpha   90.00
_cell.angle_beta   90.00
_cell.angle_gamma   90.00
#
_symmetry.space_group_name_H-M   'P 1'
#
loop_
_entity.id
_entity.type
_entity.pdbx_description
1 polymer ?
#
loop_
_entity_poly.entity_id
_entity_poly.type
_entity_poly.pdbx_seq_one_letter_code
_entity_poly.pdbx_strand_id
1 'polypeptide(L)'
;MTAIYALGSAALGTALSSRTFCWLSRIAGAALIAVAIFVFAAPAFAAGDQTLMADDGAQVSCNASAKDLTRISLVGDEFAGVSKINTGNPSDDFSVVNEPVRGDIYLSVPEGFGRQLLSFFGTSKRGYVYKFQCRISGDQAVQVFVS
;
A
#
# COMPACT_ATOMS: atom_id res chain seq x y z
N MET A 1 -20.20 -9.64 -0.76
CA MET A 1 -20.63 -10.72 0.17
C MET A 1 -20.06 -10.54 1.58
N THR A 2 -18.81 -10.09 1.75
CA THR A 2 -18.15 -9.89 3.06
C THR A 2 -18.88 -8.94 4.02
N ALA A 3 -19.43 -7.82 3.52
CA ALA A 3 -20.11 -6.82 4.36
C ALA A 3 -21.37 -7.34 5.08
N ILE A 4 -22.16 -8.22 4.43
CA ILE A 4 -23.39 -8.77 5.02
C ILE A 4 -23.05 -9.72 6.17
N TYR A 5 -22.01 -10.55 6.01
CA TYR A 5 -21.52 -11.43 7.07
C TYR A 5 -20.91 -10.64 8.24
N ALA A 6 -20.21 -9.55 7.96
CA ALA A 6 -19.61 -8.71 8.99
C ALA A 6 -20.67 -7.96 9.83
N LEU A 7 -21.71 -7.42 9.18
CA LEU A 7 -22.84 -6.77 9.88
C LEU A 7 -23.68 -7.79 10.66
N GLY A 8 -23.95 -8.96 10.10
CA GLY A 8 -24.71 -10.02 10.76
C GLY A 8 -23.99 -10.58 12.00
N SER A 9 -22.67 -10.79 11.91
CA SER A 9 -21.85 -11.25 13.05
C SER A 9 -21.70 -10.18 14.14
N ALA A 10 -21.56 -8.90 13.78
CA ALA A 10 -21.55 -7.80 14.75
C ALA A 10 -22.90 -7.63 15.48
N ALA A 11 -24.02 -7.72 14.76
CA ALA A 11 -25.36 -7.60 15.36
C ALA A 11 -25.68 -8.78 16.30
N LEU A 12 -25.37 -10.01 15.88
CA LEU A 12 -25.56 -11.19 16.72
C LEU A 12 -24.58 -11.22 17.90
N GLY A 13 -23.32 -10.82 17.69
CA GLY A 13 -22.30 -10.76 18.73
C GLY A 13 -22.63 -9.75 19.83
N THR A 14 -23.13 -8.56 19.48
CA THR A 14 -23.58 -7.54 20.44
C THR A 14 -24.82 -7.99 21.21
N ALA A 15 -25.78 -8.66 20.54
CA ALA A 15 -26.98 -9.22 21.19
C ALA A 15 -26.69 -10.40 22.14
N LEU A 16 -25.65 -11.21 21.86
CA LEU A 16 -25.21 -12.30 22.72
C LEU A 16 -24.34 -11.80 23.89
N SER A 17 -23.55 -10.75 23.67
CA SER A 17 -22.68 -10.14 24.70
C SER A 17 -23.47 -9.34 25.76
N SER A 18 -24.65 -8.82 25.41
CA SER A 18 -25.51 -8.07 26.34
C SER A 18 -26.20 -8.93 27.40
N ARG A 19 -26.18 -10.27 27.26
CA ARG A 19 -26.71 -11.20 28.26
C ARG A 19 -25.72 -11.38 29.41
N THR A 20 -25.84 -10.52 30.42
CA THR A 20 -24.91 -10.44 31.56
C THR A 20 -24.89 -11.67 32.47
N PHE A 21 -25.98 -12.45 32.54
CA PHE A 21 -26.12 -13.60 33.44
C PHE A 21 -25.57 -14.94 32.91
N CYS A 22 -25.23 -15.04 31.62
CA CYS A 22 -24.75 -16.29 31.02
C CYS A 22 -23.33 -16.14 30.45
N TRP A 23 -22.34 -16.61 31.21
CA TRP A 23 -20.92 -16.58 30.83
C TRP A 23 -20.63 -17.21 29.45
N LEU A 24 -21.26 -18.34 29.11
CA LEU A 24 -21.13 -18.96 27.79
C LEU A 24 -21.56 -18.03 26.64
N SER A 25 -22.67 -17.30 26.83
CA SER A 25 -23.20 -16.39 25.80
C SER A 25 -22.32 -15.17 25.58
N ARG A 26 -21.65 -14.68 26.65
CA ARG A 26 -20.70 -13.58 26.56
C ARG A 26 -19.44 -13.98 25.82
N ILE A 27 -18.90 -15.18 26.06
CA ILE A 27 -17.72 -15.69 25.34
C ILE A 27 -18.05 -15.88 23.86
N ALA A 28 -19.21 -16.46 23.54
CA ALA A 28 -19.67 -16.61 22.16
C ALA A 28 -19.88 -15.25 21.46
N GLY A 29 -20.47 -14.27 22.17
CA GLY A 29 -20.65 -12.91 21.65
C GLY A 29 -19.32 -12.20 21.39
N ALA A 30 -18.36 -12.30 22.31
CA ALA A 30 -17.01 -11.75 22.15
C ALA A 30 -16.27 -12.39 20.96
N ALA A 31 -16.38 -13.71 20.79
CA ALA A 31 -15.80 -14.42 19.65
C ALA A 31 -16.41 -13.94 18.30
N LEU A 32 -17.73 -13.76 18.23
CA LEU A 32 -18.41 -13.26 17.04
C LEU A 32 -18.02 -11.81 16.70
N ILE A 33 -17.85 -10.96 17.71
CA ILE A 33 -17.35 -9.59 17.52
C ILE A 33 -15.90 -9.62 17.00
N ALA A 34 -15.04 -10.47 17.56
CA ALA A 34 -13.67 -10.63 17.08
C ALA A 34 -13.63 -11.08 15.61
N VAL A 35 -14.46 -12.06 15.22
CA VAL A 35 -14.60 -12.49 13.83
C VAL A 35 -15.08 -11.36 12.92
N ALA A 36 -16.04 -10.54 13.36
CA ALA A 36 -16.51 -9.38 12.59
C ALA A 36 -15.36 -8.39 12.33
N ILE A 37 -14.51 -8.11 13.33
CA ILE A 37 -13.34 -7.23 13.19
C ILE A 37 -12.36 -7.79 12.14
N PHE A 38 -12.07 -9.08 12.19
CA PHE A 38 -11.17 -9.71 11.20
C PHE A 38 -11.74 -9.69 9.78
N VAL A 39 -13.06 -9.88 9.61
CA VAL A 39 -13.72 -9.82 8.30
C VAL A 39 -13.76 -8.40 7.75
N PHE A 40 -13.92 -7.38 8.62
CA PHE A 40 -13.82 -5.97 8.22
C PHE A 40 -12.40 -5.54 7.85
N ALA A 41 -11.36 -6.17 8.41
CA ALA A 41 -9.97 -5.88 8.09
C ALA A 41 -9.48 -6.55 6.79
N ALA A 42 -10.18 -7.58 6.29
CA ALA A 42 -9.80 -8.32 5.08
C ALA A 42 -9.49 -7.46 3.82
N PRO A 43 -10.27 -6.42 3.46
CA PRO A 43 -9.96 -5.61 2.27
C PRO A 43 -8.66 -4.80 2.37
N ALA A 44 -8.15 -4.54 3.58
CA ALA A 44 -6.85 -3.85 3.76
C ALA A 44 -5.64 -4.74 3.43
N PHE A 45 -5.82 -6.07 3.33
CA PHE A 45 -4.76 -7.01 3.00
C PHE A 45 -4.79 -7.49 1.54
N ALA A 46 -5.90 -7.27 0.83
CA ALA A 46 -6.08 -7.72 -0.55
C ALA A 46 -5.71 -6.65 -1.58
N ALA A 47 -5.80 -5.37 -1.22
CA ALA A 47 -5.31 -4.28 -2.05
C ALA A 47 -3.86 -3.99 -1.66
N GLY A 48 -2.92 -4.16 -2.58
CA GLY A 48 -1.51 -3.76 -2.41
C GLY A 48 -1.32 -2.24 -2.37
N ASP A 49 -2.30 -1.52 -1.85
CA ASP A 49 -2.42 -0.07 -1.86
C ASP A 49 -1.81 0.47 -0.57
N GLN A 50 -0.66 1.13 -0.71
CA GLN A 50 0.06 1.77 0.38
C GLN A 50 -0.25 3.26 0.37
N THR A 51 -0.66 3.82 1.51
CA THR A 51 -0.82 5.28 1.68
C THR A 51 0.29 5.78 2.58
N LEU A 52 1.10 6.72 2.07
CA LEU A 52 2.27 7.27 2.74
C LEU A 52 2.11 8.78 2.87
N MET A 53 2.20 9.27 4.11
CA MET A 53 2.26 10.72 4.35
C MET A 53 3.71 11.19 4.23
N ALA A 54 3.95 12.19 3.39
CA ALA A 54 5.29 12.71 3.14
C ALA A 54 5.29 14.23 3.05
N ASP A 55 6.12 14.86 3.88
CA ASP A 55 6.36 16.30 3.83
C ASP A 55 7.37 16.67 2.73
N ASP A 56 7.48 17.96 2.39
CA ASP A 56 8.44 18.41 1.39
C ASP A 56 9.88 18.08 1.78
N GLY A 57 10.65 17.53 0.85
CA GLY A 57 12.02 17.06 1.08
C GLY A 57 12.12 15.78 1.93
N ALA A 58 10.99 15.17 2.33
CA ALA A 58 11.00 13.96 3.13
C ALA A 58 11.41 12.72 2.32
N GLN A 59 11.92 11.73 3.06
CA GLN A 59 12.19 10.40 2.52
C GLN A 59 10.91 9.55 2.56
N VAL A 60 10.46 9.08 1.41
CA VAL A 60 9.30 8.21 1.25
C VAL A 60 9.76 6.76 1.23
N SER A 61 9.44 6.00 2.29
CA SER A 61 9.72 4.56 2.36
C SER A 61 8.53 3.78 1.83
N CYS A 62 8.70 3.17 0.64
CA CYS A 62 7.66 2.43 -0.08
C CYS A 62 8.02 0.96 -0.23
N ASN A 63 7.07 0.14 -0.67
CA ASN A 63 7.35 -1.17 -1.23
C ASN A 63 7.14 -1.15 -2.75
N ALA A 64 7.95 -1.92 -3.46
CA ALA A 64 7.83 -2.13 -4.90
C ALA A 64 7.71 -3.62 -5.20
N SER A 65 7.02 -3.94 -6.29
CA SER A 65 6.90 -5.30 -6.78
C SER A 65 8.20 -5.80 -7.39
N ALA A 66 8.51 -7.08 -7.17
CA ALA A 66 9.69 -7.75 -7.74
C ALA A 66 9.49 -8.17 -9.21
N LYS A 67 8.25 -8.38 -9.62
CA LYS A 67 7.89 -8.93 -10.95
C LYS A 67 6.88 -8.10 -11.72
N ASP A 68 6.01 -7.38 -11.01
CA ASP A 68 4.91 -6.63 -11.60
C ASP A 68 5.18 -5.12 -11.58
N LEU A 69 4.26 -4.33 -12.12
CA LEU A 69 4.32 -2.88 -12.12
C LEU A 69 3.98 -2.31 -10.73
N THR A 70 4.76 -1.32 -10.31
CA THR A 70 4.43 -0.48 -9.15
C THR A 70 3.98 0.89 -9.63
N ARG A 71 2.77 1.31 -9.26
CA ARG A 71 2.24 2.64 -9.59
C ARG A 71 2.34 3.55 -8.37
N ILE A 72 2.97 4.72 -8.53
CA ILE A 72 3.11 5.73 -7.48
C ILE A 72 2.36 6.98 -7.91
N SER A 73 1.44 7.44 -7.07
CA SER A 73 0.55 8.57 -7.34
C SER A 73 0.60 9.57 -6.18
N LEU A 74 0.55 10.86 -6.49
CA LEU A 74 0.44 11.94 -5.51
C LEU A 74 -1.03 12.29 -5.28
N VAL A 75 -1.41 12.51 -4.02
CA VAL A 75 -2.75 12.93 -3.62
C VAL A 75 -2.79 14.45 -3.63
N GLY A 76 -3.50 15.03 -4.60
CA GLY A 76 -3.64 16.48 -4.72
C GLY A 76 -2.47 17.18 -5.43
N ASP A 77 -1.53 16.43 -6.01
CA ASP A 77 -0.48 16.91 -6.89
C ASP A 77 -0.14 15.83 -7.94
N GLU A 78 0.74 16.16 -8.88
CA GLU A 78 1.17 15.28 -9.98
C GLU A 78 2.69 15.33 -10.10
N PHE A 79 3.34 14.22 -10.47
CA PHE A 79 4.77 14.23 -10.75
C PHE A 79 5.06 14.92 -12.09
N ALA A 80 5.94 15.91 -12.07
CA ALA A 80 6.46 16.60 -13.25
C ALA A 80 7.67 15.88 -13.85
N GLY A 81 8.42 15.14 -13.04
CA GLY A 81 9.63 14.47 -13.48
C GLY A 81 10.16 13.47 -12.48
N VAL A 82 11.07 12.64 -12.97
CA VAL A 82 11.72 11.60 -12.17
C VAL A 82 13.19 11.51 -12.54
N SER A 83 14.04 11.30 -11.54
CA SER A 83 15.48 11.17 -11.70
C SER A 83 15.97 9.95 -10.93
N LYS A 84 16.63 9.02 -11.62
CA LYS A 84 17.27 7.85 -11.02
C LYS A 84 18.79 7.94 -11.19
N ILE A 85 19.51 7.33 -10.25
CA ILE A 85 20.97 7.18 -10.37
C ILE A 85 21.24 5.95 -11.24
N ASN A 86 21.80 6.15 -12.43
CA ASN A 86 22.23 5.04 -13.28
C ASN A 86 23.50 4.42 -12.68
N THR A 87 23.44 3.13 -12.37
CA THR A 87 24.55 2.35 -11.80
C THR A 87 25.55 1.88 -12.87
N GLY A 88 25.19 1.99 -14.16
CA GLY A 88 26.03 1.56 -15.30
C GLY A 88 26.05 0.05 -15.53
N ASN A 89 25.44 -0.75 -14.64
CA ASN A 89 25.30 -2.19 -14.79
C ASN A 89 23.82 -2.52 -15.12
N PRO A 90 23.51 -3.16 -16.27
CA PRO A 90 22.13 -3.49 -16.64
C PRO A 90 21.46 -4.47 -15.67
N SER A 91 22.22 -5.30 -14.96
CA SER A 91 21.67 -6.20 -13.93
C SER A 91 21.23 -5.48 -12.66
N ASP A 92 21.71 -4.25 -12.44
CA ASP A 92 21.37 -3.40 -11.28
C ASP A 92 20.60 -2.15 -11.71
N ASP A 93 19.98 -2.17 -12.89
CA ASP A 93 19.15 -1.07 -13.38
C ASP A 93 17.66 -1.42 -13.32
N PHE A 94 16.83 -0.43 -12.99
CA PHE A 94 15.38 -0.56 -12.91
C PHE A 94 14.71 0.52 -13.74
N SER A 95 13.54 0.24 -14.30
CA SER A 95 12.82 1.22 -15.12
C SER A 95 11.96 2.12 -14.25
N VAL A 96 12.07 3.42 -14.48
CA VAL A 96 11.19 4.42 -13.90
C VAL A 96 10.69 5.31 -15.01
N VAL A 97 9.37 5.37 -15.17
CA VAL A 97 8.72 6.15 -16.22
C VAL A 97 7.67 7.04 -15.58
N ASN A 98 7.68 8.32 -15.94
CA ASN A 98 6.60 9.25 -15.61
C ASN A 98 5.55 9.20 -16.73
N GLU A 99 4.28 8.99 -16.36
CA GLU A 99 3.16 9.13 -17.29
C GLU A 99 2.69 10.60 -17.28
N PRO A 100 2.85 11.35 -18.38
CA PRO A 100 2.63 12.79 -18.38
C PRO A 100 1.15 13.19 -18.26
N VAL A 101 0.23 12.28 -18.58
CA VAL A 101 -1.22 12.55 -18.59
C VAL A 101 -1.81 12.52 -17.19
N ARG A 102 -1.41 11.54 -16.37
CA ARG A 102 -1.89 11.37 -15.00
C ARG A 102 -0.89 11.90 -13.96
N GLY A 103 0.35 12.14 -14.37
CA GLY A 103 1.43 12.51 -13.46
C GLY A 103 1.83 11.39 -12.52
N ASP A 104 1.52 10.13 -12.83
CA ASP A 104 1.91 8.97 -12.03
C ASP A 104 3.28 8.46 -12.44
N ILE A 105 3.98 7.80 -11.51
CA ILE A 105 5.23 7.13 -11.77
C ILE A 105 4.99 5.61 -11.83
N TYR A 106 5.51 4.99 -12.88
CA TYR A 106 5.53 3.55 -13.05
C TYR A 106 6.95 3.02 -12.83
N LEU A 107 7.06 2.05 -11.93
CA LEU A 107 8.28 1.33 -11.62
C LEU A 107 8.17 -0.09 -12.17
N SER A 108 9.21 -0.54 -12.87
CA SER A 108 9.38 -1.98 -13.18
C SER A 108 10.79 -2.44 -12.84
N VAL A 109 10.85 -3.59 -12.18
CA VAL A 109 12.10 -4.24 -11.77
C VAL A 109 12.35 -5.42 -12.72
N PRO A 110 13.53 -5.52 -13.35
CA PRO A 110 13.84 -6.67 -14.19
C PRO A 110 14.11 -7.93 -13.36
N GLU A 111 13.90 -9.09 -13.98
CA GLU A 111 14.25 -10.36 -13.36
C GLU A 111 15.76 -10.46 -13.11
N GLY A 112 16.15 -10.86 -11.89
CA GLY A 112 17.56 -10.96 -11.49
C GLY A 112 18.16 -9.69 -10.90
N PHE A 113 17.36 -8.65 -10.61
CA PHE A 113 17.82 -7.44 -9.94
C PHE A 113 18.42 -7.76 -8.56
N GLY A 114 19.70 -7.43 -8.38
CA GLY A 114 20.49 -7.88 -7.21
C GLY A 114 20.26 -7.07 -5.93
N ARG A 115 19.67 -5.87 -6.03
CA ARG A 115 19.49 -4.96 -4.88
C ARG A 115 18.07 -5.04 -4.33
N GLN A 116 17.92 -5.11 -3.02
CA GLN A 116 16.59 -5.14 -2.41
C GLN A 116 15.95 -3.75 -2.24
N LEU A 117 16.70 -2.67 -2.53
CA LEU A 117 16.29 -1.29 -2.32
C LEU A 117 16.47 -0.48 -3.60
N LEU A 118 15.39 0.19 -4.00
CA LEU A 118 15.31 1.08 -5.16
C LEU A 118 15.28 2.52 -4.65
N SER A 119 16.17 3.36 -5.16
CA SER A 119 16.22 4.78 -4.78
C SER A 119 16.17 5.69 -5.99
N PHE A 120 15.22 6.62 -5.99
CA PHE A 120 15.07 7.63 -7.02
C PHE A 120 14.46 8.90 -6.43
N PHE A 121 14.56 9.99 -7.19
CA PHE A 121 13.97 11.28 -6.86
C PHE A 121 12.78 11.54 -7.76
N GLY A 122 11.66 11.96 -7.18
CA GLY A 122 10.50 12.45 -7.91
C GLY A 122 10.32 13.94 -7.64
N THR A 123 9.98 14.70 -8.67
CA THR A 123 9.67 16.14 -8.55
C THR A 123 8.22 16.35 -8.91
N SER A 124 7.48 17.07 -8.06
CA SER A 124 6.07 17.39 -8.31
C SER A 124 5.91 18.62 -9.21
N LYS A 125 4.74 18.80 -9.81
CA LYS A 125 4.40 20.01 -10.58
C LYS A 125 4.43 21.28 -9.72
N ARG A 126 4.18 21.15 -8.41
CA ARG A 126 4.28 22.25 -7.45
C ARG A 126 5.72 22.57 -7.02
N GLY A 127 6.70 21.79 -7.46
CA GLY A 127 8.13 22.02 -7.18
C GLY A 127 8.66 21.29 -5.94
N TYR A 128 7.86 20.41 -5.33
CA TYR A 128 8.32 19.59 -4.21
C TYR A 128 9.21 18.45 -4.69
N VAL A 129 10.20 18.09 -3.88
CA VAL A 129 11.16 17.03 -4.20
C VAL A 129 11.05 15.91 -3.18
N TYR A 130 10.76 14.70 -3.66
CA TYR A 130 10.62 13.51 -2.84
C TYR A 130 11.76 12.54 -3.10
N LYS A 131 12.34 12.01 -2.02
CA LYS A 131 13.32 10.93 -2.09
C LYS A 131 12.63 9.59 -1.83
N PHE A 132 12.40 8.82 -2.88
CA PHE A 132 11.80 7.49 -2.76
C PHE A 132 12.87 6.46 -2.40
N GLN A 133 12.57 5.63 -1.42
CA GLN A 133 13.31 4.42 -1.06
C GLN A 133 12.32 3.26 -1.02
N CYS A 134 12.13 2.59 -2.16
CA CYS A 134 11.20 1.47 -2.24
C CYS A 134 11.94 0.15 -2.01
N ARG A 135 11.50 -0.64 -1.02
CA ARG A 135 11.99 -2.00 -0.82
C ARG A 135 11.24 -2.96 -1.73
N ILE A 136 11.96 -3.85 -2.38
CA ILE A 136 11.33 -4.88 -3.21
C ILE A 136 10.67 -5.91 -2.29
N SER A 137 9.35 -6.08 -2.43
CA SER A 137 8.58 -7.06 -1.66
C SER A 137 7.40 -7.59 -2.45
N GLY A 138 7.31 -8.92 -2.55
CA GLY A 138 6.20 -9.60 -3.20
C GLY A 138 6.24 -9.54 -4.73
N ASP A 139 5.38 -10.36 -5.33
CA ASP A 139 5.29 -10.56 -6.78
C ASP A 139 4.01 -9.96 -7.39
N GLN A 140 3.19 -9.27 -6.59
CA GLN A 140 1.92 -8.69 -7.03
C GLN A 140 2.08 -7.22 -7.41
N ALA A 141 1.19 -6.68 -8.24
CA ALA A 141 1.11 -5.25 -8.48
C ALA A 141 0.91 -4.47 -7.16
N VAL A 142 1.62 -3.35 -7.02
CA VAL A 142 1.58 -2.49 -5.84
C VAL A 142 1.20 -1.09 -6.27
N GLN A 143 0.29 -0.46 -5.53
CA GLN A 143 -0.05 0.94 -5.72
C GLN A 143 0.37 1.74 -4.48
N VAL A 144 1.06 2.86 -4.68
CA VAL A 144 1.52 3.73 -3.61
C VAL A 144 0.90 5.11 -3.81
N PHE A 145 0.22 5.60 -2.79
CA PHE A 145 -0.35 6.93 -2.72
C PHE A 145 0.46 7.78 -1.75
N VAL A 146 0.92 8.95 -2.20
CA VAL A 146 1.71 9.89 -1.40
C VAL A 146 0.87 11.14 -1.14
N SER A 147 0.69 11.53 0.12
CA SER A 147 -0.10 12.71 0.52
C SER A 147 0.66 13.65 1.44
#